data_AF-A0A9Q3UKL6-F1
#
_entry.id   AF-A0A9Q3UKL6-F1
#
_cell.length_a   1.000
_cell.length_b   1.000
_cell.length_c   1.000
_cell.angle_alpha   90.00
_cell.angle_beta   90.00
_cell.angle_gamma   90.00
#
_symmetry.space_group_name_H-M   'P 1'
#
loop_
_entity.id
_entity.type
_entity.pdbx_description
1 polymer ?
#
loop_
_entity_poly.entity_id
_entity_poly.type
_entity_poly.pdbx_seq_one_letter_code
_entity_poly.pdbx_strand_id
1 'polypeptide(L)'
;MRALSLAGLLALLTLLAACSDTPDNGTVREALNQELRAAHLDELLEVTEVEIVNAYPQENEDQYTLDVLYTLEARQGLSEYGKAVKEDQDRNAMDRFAMVMALSAVRIEFGDFEAGETFRQERRLDLQRDEDGWRIPRPDR
;
A
#
# COMPACT_ATOMS: atom_id res chain seq x y z
N MET A 1 -44.52 1.48 30.10
CA MET A 1 -43.51 2.51 29.75
C MET A 1 -42.14 2.16 30.35
N ARG A 2 -41.54 1.02 29.95
CA ARG A 2 -40.19 0.62 30.42
C ARG A 2 -39.33 -0.01 29.30
N ALA A 3 -39.94 -0.45 28.21
CA ALA A 3 -39.23 -1.03 27.06
C ALA A 3 -38.70 0.02 26.06
N LEU A 4 -39.26 1.24 26.03
CA LEU A 4 -38.75 2.30 25.15
C LEU A 4 -37.39 2.88 25.61
N SER A 5 -37.00 2.66 26.85
CA SER A 5 -35.76 3.21 27.43
C SER A 5 -34.50 2.40 27.06
N LEU A 6 -34.64 1.12 26.70
CA LEU A 6 -33.50 0.28 26.32
C LEU A 6 -33.10 0.44 24.84
N ALA A 7 -34.06 0.73 23.95
CA ALA A 7 -33.79 0.89 22.53
C ALA A 7 -32.98 2.16 22.21
N GLY A 8 -33.20 3.24 22.98
CA GLY A 8 -32.44 4.49 22.83
C GLY A 8 -30.98 4.37 23.29
N LEU A 9 -30.70 3.51 24.28
CA LEU A 9 -29.34 3.34 24.81
C LEU A 9 -28.45 2.50 23.86
N LEU A 10 -29.05 1.54 23.14
CA LEU A 10 -28.32 0.69 22.20
C LEU A 10 -27.96 1.44 20.90
N ALA A 11 -28.77 2.40 20.48
CA ALA A 11 -28.52 3.23 19.29
C ALA A 11 -27.38 4.25 19.51
N LEU A 12 -27.13 4.70 20.76
CA LEU A 12 -26.02 5.61 21.06
C LEU A 12 -24.65 4.91 21.05
N LEU A 13 -24.59 3.60 21.29
CA LEU A 13 -23.33 2.84 21.31
C LEU A 13 -22.77 2.58 19.90
N THR A 14 -23.60 2.58 18.85
CA THR A 14 -23.13 2.45 17.46
C THR A 14 -22.61 3.77 16.86
N LEU A 15 -22.92 4.92 17.48
CA LEU A 15 -22.42 6.23 17.06
C LEU A 15 -21.06 6.58 17.68
N LEU A 16 -20.58 5.81 18.66
CA LEU A 16 -19.23 5.93 19.22
C LEU A 16 -18.17 5.13 18.46
N ALA A 17 -18.54 4.48 17.35
CA ALA A 17 -17.60 3.92 16.38
C ALA A 17 -17.09 4.97 15.38
N ALA A 18 -17.07 6.25 15.77
CA ALA A 18 -16.00 7.15 15.34
C ALA A 18 -14.71 6.69 16.05
N CYS A 19 -14.29 5.45 15.75
CA CYS A 19 -13.01 4.91 16.13
C CYS A 19 -11.97 5.87 15.56
N SER A 20 -11.05 6.33 16.41
CA SER A 20 -9.92 7.16 16.01
C SER A 20 -9.39 6.70 14.66
N ASP A 21 -9.57 7.55 13.66
CA ASP A 21 -9.43 7.21 12.25
C ASP A 21 -7.94 7.15 11.82
N THR A 22 -7.03 6.92 12.77
CA THR A 22 -5.61 6.76 12.53
C THR A 22 -5.36 5.54 11.64
N PRO A 23 -4.53 5.66 10.58
CA PRO A 23 -4.21 4.53 9.72
C PRO A 23 -3.54 3.40 10.50
N ASP A 24 -4.04 2.18 10.34
CA ASP A 24 -3.45 0.97 10.93
C ASP A 24 -2.51 0.26 9.95
N ASN A 25 -1.79 -0.77 10.42
CA ASN A 25 -0.85 -1.52 9.58
C ASN A 25 -1.53 -2.14 8.35
N GLY A 26 -2.80 -2.55 8.47
CA GLY A 26 -3.57 -3.13 7.36
C GLY A 26 -3.86 -2.10 6.26
N THR A 27 -4.25 -0.90 6.68
CA THR A 27 -4.48 0.26 5.84
C THR A 27 -3.20 0.67 5.10
N VAL A 28 -2.09 0.78 5.81
CA VAL A 28 -0.78 1.11 5.21
C VAL A 28 -0.36 0.05 4.20
N ARG A 29 -0.53 -1.24 4.53
CA ARG A 29 -0.24 -2.34 3.61
C ARG A 29 -1.06 -2.26 2.32
N GLU A 30 -2.34 -1.92 2.42
CA GLU A 30 -3.18 -1.74 1.23
C GLU A 30 -2.71 -0.56 0.38
N ALA A 31 -2.41 0.58 1.00
CA ALA A 31 -1.92 1.77 0.30
C ALA A 31 -0.58 1.49 -0.42
N LEU A 32 0.35 0.77 0.23
CA LEU A 32 1.62 0.36 -0.39
C LEU A 32 1.41 -0.61 -1.55
N ASN A 33 0.52 -1.59 -1.42
CA ASN A 33 0.18 -2.49 -2.54
C ASN A 33 -0.53 -1.75 -3.68
N GLN A 34 -1.30 -0.70 -3.38
CA GLN A 34 -1.88 0.16 -4.42
C GLN A 34 -0.81 0.93 -5.19
N GLU A 35 0.24 1.40 -4.53
CA GLU A 35 1.41 2.02 -5.17
C GLU A 35 2.12 1.03 -6.11
N LEU A 36 2.31 -0.23 -5.67
CA LEU A 36 2.86 -1.30 -6.52
C LEU A 36 2.00 -1.55 -7.76
N ARG A 37 0.67 -1.60 -7.62
CA ARG A 37 -0.27 -1.72 -8.75
C ARG A 37 -0.16 -0.54 -9.71
N ALA A 38 -0.08 0.68 -9.19
CA ALA A 38 0.09 1.89 -10.00
C ALA A 38 1.43 1.91 -10.74
N ALA A 39 2.45 1.22 -10.22
CA ALA A 39 3.75 1.03 -10.84
C ALA A 39 3.85 -0.23 -11.73
N HIS A 40 2.78 -1.01 -11.88
CA HIS A 40 2.76 -2.31 -12.58
C HIS A 40 3.76 -3.35 -12.01
N LEU A 41 3.96 -3.31 -10.70
CA LEU A 41 4.88 -4.20 -9.96
C LEU A 41 4.16 -5.21 -9.08
N ASP A 42 2.83 -5.20 -9.00
CA ASP A 42 2.02 -6.06 -8.14
C ASP A 42 2.00 -7.54 -8.55
N GLU A 43 2.33 -7.84 -9.81
CA GLU A 43 2.56 -9.20 -10.29
C GLU A 43 3.94 -9.76 -9.84
N LEU A 44 4.88 -8.87 -9.47
CA LEU A 44 6.26 -9.21 -9.10
C LEU A 44 6.51 -9.14 -7.59
N LEU A 45 5.99 -8.11 -6.93
CA LEU A 45 6.21 -7.81 -5.52
C LEU A 45 4.87 -7.66 -4.80
N GLU A 46 4.84 -8.06 -3.54
CA GLU A 46 3.73 -7.82 -2.62
C GLU A 46 4.26 -7.28 -1.29
N VAL A 47 3.53 -6.35 -0.68
CA VAL A 47 3.79 -5.97 0.71
C VAL A 47 3.03 -6.92 1.62
N THR A 48 3.75 -7.74 2.39
CA THR A 48 3.16 -8.81 3.23
C THR A 48 3.06 -8.40 4.69
N GLU A 49 4.06 -7.66 5.19
CA GLU A 49 4.11 -7.21 6.58
C GLU A 49 4.32 -5.69 6.64
N VAL A 50 3.68 -5.05 7.61
CA VAL A 50 3.85 -3.63 7.92
C VAL A 50 3.86 -3.43 9.43
N GLU A 51 4.76 -2.56 9.88
CA GLU A 51 4.89 -2.08 11.24
C GLU A 51 5.01 -0.55 11.21
N ILE A 52 4.03 0.14 11.78
CA ILE A 52 4.12 1.59 12.01
C ILE A 52 5.02 1.80 13.24
N VAL A 53 6.19 2.40 13.02
CA VAL A 53 7.17 2.71 14.08
C VAL A 53 6.79 4.00 14.79
N ASN A 54 6.44 5.03 14.01
CA ASN A 54 5.96 6.31 14.54
C ASN A 54 4.78 6.81 13.71
N ALA A 55 3.86 7.53 14.36
CA ALA A 55 2.76 8.23 13.72
C ALA A 55 2.74 9.69 14.18
N TYR A 56 2.67 10.61 13.21
CA TYR A 56 2.64 12.04 13.40
C TYR A 56 1.33 12.58 12.79
N PRO A 57 0.30 12.85 13.61
CA PRO A 57 -0.91 13.49 13.12
C PRO A 57 -0.57 14.89 12.60
N GLN A 58 -1.15 15.27 11.46
CA GLN A 58 -1.00 16.61 10.90
C GLN A 58 -2.07 17.57 11.43
N GLU A 59 -2.01 18.85 11.05
CA GLU A 59 -3.04 19.83 11.41
C GLU A 59 -4.44 19.44 10.88
N ASN A 60 -4.48 18.69 9.77
CA ASN A 60 -5.69 18.09 9.22
C ASN A 60 -5.81 16.62 9.67
N GLU A 61 -6.94 16.24 10.25
CA GLU A 61 -7.23 14.87 10.69
C GLU A 61 -7.24 13.84 9.54
N ASP A 62 -7.42 14.30 8.29
CA ASP A 62 -7.33 13.50 7.08
C ASP A 62 -5.88 13.33 6.58
N GLN A 63 -4.88 13.71 7.38
CA GLN A 63 -3.46 13.60 7.02
C GLN A 63 -2.61 13.05 8.17
N TYR A 64 -1.76 12.08 7.84
CA TYR A 64 -0.78 11.51 8.77
C TYR A 64 0.57 11.39 8.09
N THR A 65 1.63 11.66 8.83
CA THR A 65 2.97 11.22 8.45
C THR A 65 3.33 10.02 9.32
N LEU A 66 3.78 8.92 8.71
CA LEU A 66 4.15 7.69 9.39
C LEU A 66 5.60 7.33 9.09
N ASP A 67 6.33 6.83 10.09
CA ASP A 67 7.54 6.05 9.85
C ASP A 67 7.14 4.58 9.86
N VAL A 68 7.40 3.87 8.76
CA VAL A 68 6.97 2.47 8.61
C VAL A 68 8.14 1.56 8.25
N LEU A 69 8.12 0.38 8.85
CA LEU A 69 8.91 -0.77 8.41
C LEU A 69 7.97 -1.72 7.67
N TYR A 70 8.37 -2.22 6.52
CA TYR A 70 7.55 -3.17 5.76
C TYR A 70 8.40 -4.21 5.05
N THR A 71 7.78 -5.35 4.75
CA THR A 71 8.40 -6.46 4.03
C THR A 71 7.79 -6.56 2.65
N LEU A 72 8.63 -6.47 1.63
CA LEU A 72 8.29 -6.87 0.25
C LEU A 72 8.62 -8.34 0.07
N GLU A 73 7.73 -9.11 -0.51
CA GLU A 73 7.95 -10.49 -0.93
C GLU A 73 7.90 -10.60 -2.46
N ALA A 74 8.90 -11.25 -3.05
CA ALA A 74 8.95 -11.53 -4.47
C ALA A 74 7.97 -12.67 -4.81
N ARG A 75 6.94 -12.38 -5.61
CA ARG A 75 6.03 -13.42 -6.12
C ARG A 75 6.69 -14.30 -7.17
N GLN A 76 7.65 -13.75 -7.90
CA GLN A 76 8.34 -14.36 -9.04
C GLN A 76 9.80 -13.90 -9.07
N GLY A 77 10.66 -14.65 -9.74
CA GLY A 77 12.04 -14.22 -9.97
C GLY A 77 12.12 -13.05 -10.97
N LEU A 78 12.97 -12.06 -10.69
CA LEU A 78 13.06 -10.84 -11.49
C LEU A 78 13.43 -11.11 -12.96
N SER A 79 14.37 -12.03 -13.17
CA SER A 79 14.82 -12.42 -14.52
C SER A 79 13.73 -13.14 -15.32
N GLU A 80 12.93 -13.99 -14.68
CA GLU A 80 11.81 -14.70 -15.30
C GLU A 80 10.69 -13.73 -15.66
N TYR A 81 10.26 -12.90 -14.71
CA TYR A 81 9.24 -11.89 -14.94
C TYR A 81 9.65 -10.90 -16.04
N GLY A 82 10.92 -10.47 -16.04
CA GLY A 82 11.45 -9.60 -17.09
C GLY A 82 11.46 -10.21 -18.49
N LYS A 83 11.50 -11.54 -18.62
CA LYS A 83 11.30 -12.22 -19.92
C LYS A 83 9.82 -12.24 -20.31
N ALA A 84 8.94 -12.58 -19.36
CA ALA A 84 7.49 -12.61 -19.59
C ALA A 84 6.97 -11.25 -20.09
N VAL A 85 7.39 -10.14 -19.46
CA VAL A 85 7.02 -8.78 -19.88
C VAL A 85 7.47 -8.46 -21.31
N LYS A 86 8.64 -8.94 -21.73
CA LYS A 86 9.16 -8.71 -23.10
C LYS A 86 8.40 -9.53 -24.15
N GLU A 87 7.95 -10.71 -23.77
CA GLU A 87 7.26 -11.65 -24.66
C GLU A 87 5.74 -11.44 -24.72
N ASP A 88 5.18 -10.63 -23.81
CA ASP A 88 3.76 -10.27 -23.77
C ASP A 88 3.36 -9.36 -24.96
N GLN A 89 2.94 -10.00 -26.05
CA GLN A 89 2.49 -9.31 -27.26
C GLN A 89 1.08 -8.71 -27.13
N ASP A 90 0.32 -9.10 -26.10
CA ASP A 90 -1.04 -8.62 -25.86
C ASP A 90 -1.02 -7.20 -25.25
N ARG A 91 0.03 -6.87 -24.47
CA ARG A 91 0.28 -5.50 -24.00
C ARG A 91 0.75 -4.58 -25.14
N ASN A 92 0.46 -3.28 -25.03
CA ASN A 92 0.96 -2.32 -26.02
C ASN A 92 2.47 -2.06 -25.82
N ALA A 93 3.15 -1.57 -26.87
CA ALA A 93 4.60 -1.38 -26.84
C ALA A 93 5.09 -0.33 -25.84
N MET A 94 4.28 0.69 -25.55
CA MET A 94 4.64 1.75 -24.60
C MET A 94 4.56 1.24 -23.16
N ASP A 95 3.53 0.49 -22.82
CA ASP A 95 3.36 -0.12 -21.51
C ASP A 95 4.49 -1.11 -21.22
N ARG A 96 4.84 -1.97 -22.20
CA ARG A 96 6.00 -2.86 -22.09
C ARG A 96 7.29 -2.08 -21.82
N PHE A 97 7.50 -0.96 -22.51
CA PHE A 97 8.68 -0.13 -22.30
C PHE A 97 8.70 0.47 -20.88
N ALA A 98 7.57 1.01 -20.40
CA ALA A 98 7.44 1.54 -19.05
C ALA A 98 7.73 0.47 -17.99
N MET A 99 7.20 -0.75 -18.17
CA MET A 99 7.47 -1.89 -17.29
C MET A 99 8.96 -2.29 -17.30
N VAL A 100 9.61 -2.36 -18.46
CA VAL A 100 11.06 -2.66 -18.53
C VAL A 100 11.89 -1.59 -17.80
N MET A 101 11.49 -0.32 -17.87
CA MET A 101 12.14 0.75 -17.11
C MET A 101 11.92 0.58 -15.60
N ALA A 102 10.70 0.28 -15.16
CA ALA A 102 10.40 -0.01 -13.75
C ALA A 102 11.22 -1.20 -13.23
N LEU A 103 11.30 -2.29 -14.01
CA LEU A 103 12.11 -3.47 -13.66
C LEU A 103 13.61 -3.18 -13.59
N SER A 104 14.10 -2.23 -14.39
CA SER A 104 15.49 -1.79 -14.31
C SER A 104 15.77 -1.05 -13.00
N ALA A 105 14.84 -0.21 -12.54
CA ALA A 105 14.94 0.45 -11.24
C ALA A 105 14.88 -0.57 -10.08
N VAL A 106 13.96 -1.54 -10.15
CA VAL A 106 13.87 -2.65 -9.19
C VAL A 106 15.17 -3.44 -9.11
N ARG A 107 15.79 -3.76 -10.25
CA ARG A 107 17.10 -4.45 -10.28
C ARG A 107 18.23 -3.64 -9.64
N ILE A 108 18.22 -2.32 -9.81
CA ILE A 108 19.23 -1.44 -9.22
C ILE A 108 19.09 -1.43 -7.69
N GLU A 109 17.85 -1.41 -7.19
CA GLU A 109 17.55 -1.36 -5.77
C GLU A 109 17.83 -2.69 -5.05
N PHE A 110 17.32 -3.79 -5.61
CA PHE A 110 17.30 -5.10 -4.93
C PHE A 110 18.25 -6.14 -5.52
N GLY A 111 18.88 -5.86 -6.66
CA GLY A 111 19.61 -6.87 -7.41
C GLY A 111 18.68 -7.81 -8.18
N ASP A 112 19.22 -8.97 -8.58
CA ASP A 112 18.40 -10.07 -9.11
C ASP A 112 17.94 -10.93 -7.93
N PHE A 113 16.70 -11.43 -7.99
CA PHE A 113 16.09 -12.19 -6.92
C PHE A 113 15.18 -13.29 -7.45
N GLU A 114 14.89 -14.26 -6.58
CA GLU A 114 14.03 -15.41 -6.85
C GLU A 114 12.68 -15.28 -6.14
N ALA A 115 11.71 -16.12 -6.51
CA ALA A 115 10.41 -16.16 -5.85
C ALA A 115 10.54 -16.55 -4.36
N GLY A 116 9.77 -15.89 -3.51
CA GLY A 116 9.77 -16.04 -2.06
C GLY A 116 10.87 -15.27 -1.32
N GLU A 117 11.77 -14.59 -2.04
CA GLU A 117 12.76 -13.73 -1.41
C GLU A 117 12.10 -12.47 -0.83
N THR A 118 12.58 -12.03 0.33
CA THR A 118 11.96 -10.93 1.09
C THR A 118 12.92 -9.77 1.32
N PHE A 119 12.43 -8.55 1.18
CA PHE A 119 13.19 -7.32 1.38
C PHE A 119 12.52 -6.47 2.46
N ARG A 120 13.24 -6.21 3.56
CA ARG A 120 12.79 -5.28 4.59
C ARG A 120 13.11 -3.85 4.16
N GLN A 121 12.14 -2.96 4.33
CA GLN A 121 12.21 -1.57 3.92
C GLN A 121 11.82 -0.66 5.08
N GLU A 122 12.42 0.52 5.13
CA GLU A 122 12.05 1.60 6.06
C GLU A 122 11.73 2.84 5.25
N ARG A 123 10.54 3.43 5.46
CA ARG A 123 10.11 4.60 4.71
C ARG A 123 9.26 5.52 5.57
N ARG A 124 9.45 6.83 5.39
CA ARG A 124 8.50 7.84 5.85
C ARG A 124 7.41 8.01 4.79
N LEU A 125 6.16 7.86 5.19
CA LEU A 125 4.98 7.98 4.34
C LEU A 125 4.14 9.16 4.77
N ASP A 126 3.71 9.96 3.82
CA ASP A 126 2.57 10.86 4.01
C ASP A 126 1.33 10.14 3.50
N LEU A 127 0.30 10.06 4.33
CA LEU A 127 -0.99 9.49 3.99
C LEU A 127 -2.04 10.59 4.00
N GLN A 128 -2.93 10.53 3.03
CA GLN A 128 -4.11 11.37 2.93
C GLN A 128 -5.34 10.48 2.87
N ARG A 129 -6.38 10.84 3.62
CA ARG A 129 -7.68 10.21 3.54
C ARG A 129 -8.57 10.93 2.52
N ASP A 130 -9.24 10.16 1.69
CA ASP A 130 -10.36 10.61 0.85
C ASP A 130 -11.57 9.66 0.99
N GLU A 131 -12.56 9.79 0.10
CA GLU A 131 -13.77 8.96 0.12
C GLU A 131 -13.49 7.46 -0.07
N ASP A 132 -12.37 7.11 -0.71
CA ASP A 132 -11.96 5.72 -0.97
C ASP A 132 -11.03 5.17 0.14
N GLY A 133 -10.71 5.98 1.16
CA GLY A 133 -9.90 5.61 2.31
C GLY A 133 -8.54 6.31 2.36
N TRP A 134 -7.59 5.72 3.09
CA TRP A 134 -6.22 6.25 3.16
C TRP A 134 -5.41 5.86 1.93
N ARG A 135 -4.70 6.82 1.36
CA ARG A 135 -3.80 6.64 0.22
C ARG A 135 -2.50 7.38 0.41
N ILE A 136 -1.46 6.91 -0.29
CA ILE A 136 -0.21 7.66 -0.46
C ILE A 136 -0.45 8.64 -1.61
N PRO A 137 -0.43 9.96 -1.38
CA PRO A 137 -0.67 10.93 -2.43
C PRO A 137 0.45 10.83 -3.47
N ARG A 138 0.10 10.93 -4.75
CA ARG A 138 1.11 11.08 -5.80
C ARG A 138 1.79 12.44 -5.64
N PRO A 139 3.13 12.53 -5.77
CA PRO A 139 3.78 13.82 -5.77
C PRO A 139 3.24 14.68 -6.91
N ASP A 140 2.88 15.92 -6.60
CA ASP A 140 2.55 16.94 -7.60
C ASP A 140 3.79 17.12 -8.49
N ARG A 141 3.68 16.71 -9.75
CA ARG A 141 4.76 16.85 -10.74
C ARG A 141 4.90 18.29 -11.22
#